data_AF-A0A964FF64-F1
#
_entry.id   AF-A0A964FF64-F1
#
_cell.length_a   1.000
_cell.length_b   1.000
_cell.length_c   1.000
_cell.angle_alpha   90.00
_cell.angle_beta   90.00
_cell.angle_gamma   90.00
#
_symmetry.space_group_name_H-M   'P 1'
#
loop_
_entity.id
_entity.type
_entity.pdbx_description
1 polymer ?
#
loop_
_entity_poly.entity_id
_entity_poly.type
_entity_poly.pdbx_seq_one_letter_code
_entity_poly.pdbx_strand_id
1 'polypeptide(L)'
;MDRQMCWLLDSQNRQIIVLHLREHAYQPWKPYNTSKYSVPDYRIPGGSKGWATYQHLRKAGWNLIPTAQANSYAPSAEIMAKRAA
;
A
#
# COMPACT_ATOMS: atom_id res chain seq x y z
N MET A 1 -9.01 -4.65 15.53
CA MET A 1 -8.34 -3.73 14.58
C MET A 1 -7.19 -4.52 13.99
N ASP A 2 -7.22 -4.79 12.69
CA ASP A 2 -6.21 -5.65 12.05
C ASP A 2 -4.96 -4.88 11.59
N ARG A 3 -5.07 -3.54 11.52
CA ARG A 3 -4.00 -2.55 11.25
C ARG A 3 -2.96 -3.09 10.26
N GLN A 4 -3.34 -3.07 9.00
CA GLN A 4 -2.59 -3.69 7.92
C GLN A 4 -2.03 -2.63 6.97
N MET A 5 -0.87 -2.94 6.44
CA MET A 5 -0.19 -2.12 5.44
C MET A 5 0.32 -3.01 4.32
N CYS A 6 0.36 -2.50 3.09
CA CYS A 6 0.89 -3.21 1.95
C CYS A 6 1.54 -2.23 0.97
N TRP A 7 2.44 -2.76 0.14
CA TRP A 7 3.10 -2.00 -0.90
C TRP A 7 2.42 -2.31 -2.24
N LEU A 8 1.80 -1.31 -2.86
CA LEU A 8 1.13 -1.45 -4.15
C LEU A 8 1.80 -0.54 -5.18
N LEU A 9 1.83 -0.98 -6.44
CA LEU A 9 2.27 -0.12 -7.54
C LEU A 9 1.28 1.03 -7.72
N ASP A 10 1.80 2.23 -7.98
CA ASP A 10 0.99 3.37 -8.32
C ASP A 10 0.27 3.11 -9.66
N SER A 11 -1.04 3.36 -9.69
CA SER A 11 -1.86 3.10 -10.87
C SER A 11 -1.54 4.03 -12.04
N GLN A 12 -1.00 5.22 -11.76
CA GLN A 12 -0.60 6.21 -12.76
C GLN A 12 0.84 6.00 -13.18
N ASN A 13 1.72 5.64 -12.25
CA ASN A 13 3.14 5.41 -12.51
C ASN A 13 3.59 4.04 -12.01
N ARG A 14 3.53 3.04 -12.89
CA ARG A 14 3.91 1.64 -12.61
C ARG A 14 5.38 1.42 -12.22
N GLN A 15 6.18 2.48 -12.14
CA GLN A 15 7.56 2.45 -11.66
C GLN A 15 7.68 2.82 -10.17
N ILE A 16 6.62 3.36 -9.58
CA ILE A 16 6.62 3.83 -8.18
C ILE A 16 5.77 2.90 -7.34
N ILE A 17 6.33 2.41 -6.24
CA ILE A 17 5.61 1.64 -5.23
C ILE A 17 5.17 2.59 -4.10
N VAL A 18 3.91 2.47 -3.69
CA VAL A 18 3.24 3.34 -2.72
C VAL A 18 2.68 2.50 -1.58
N LEU A 19 2.93 2.94 -0.34
CA LEU A 19 2.36 2.33 0.85
C LEU A 19 0.84 2.57 0.91
N HIS A 20 0.09 1.49 1.06
CA HIS A 20 -1.35 1.54 1.31
C HIS A 20 -1.66 0.97 2.70
N LEU A 21 -2.64 1.56 3.37
CA LEU A 21 -3.04 1.28 4.73
C LEU A 21 -4.52 0.91 4.78
N ARG A 22 -4.88 0.00 5.69
CA ARG A 22 -6.26 -0.27 6.09
C ARG A 22 -6.32 -0.63 7.57
N GLU A 23 -7.33 -0.12 8.28
CA GLU A 23 -7.47 -0.40 9.71
C GLU A 23 -8.16 -1.74 9.97
N HIS A 24 -8.99 -2.18 9.02
CA HIS A 24 -9.71 -3.44 9.04
C HIS A 24 -9.56 -4.19 7.72
N ALA A 25 -9.52 -5.53 7.76
CA ALA A 25 -9.34 -6.35 6.57
C ALA A 25 -10.44 -6.19 5.50
N TYR A 26 -11.66 -5.82 5.92
CA TYR A 26 -12.79 -5.58 5.02
C TYR A 26 -12.78 -4.19 4.36
N GLN A 27 -11.93 -3.27 4.81
CA GLN A 27 -11.83 -1.94 4.22
C GLN A 27 -10.97 -1.98 2.95
N PRO A 28 -11.28 -1.12 1.96
CA PRO A 28 -10.42 -0.97 0.79
C PRO A 28 -9.06 -0.42 1.20
N TRP A 29 -8.03 -0.79 0.44
CA TRP A 29 -6.69 -0.22 0.58
C TRP A 29 -6.72 1.27 0.28
N LYS A 30 -6.20 2.09 1.20
CA LYS A 30 -6.11 3.53 1.02
C LYS A 30 -4.65 3.97 0.98
N PRO A 31 -4.26 4.90 0.11
CA PRO A 31 -2.89 5.42 0.09
C PRO A 31 -2.54 6.04 1.45
N TYR A 32 -1.30 5.84 1.91
CA TYR A 32 -0.85 6.28 3.24
C TYR A 32 -1.06 7.78 3.50
N ASN A 33 -0.94 8.62 2.47
CA ASN A 33 -1.11 10.07 2.56
C ASN A 33 -2.53 10.53 2.98
N THR A 34 -3.54 9.68 2.81
CA THR A 34 -4.92 9.95 3.26
C THR A 34 -5.16 9.52 4.70
N SER A 35 -4.20 8.84 5.31
CA SER A 35 -4.33 8.31 6.66
C SER A 35 -3.82 9.30 7.70
N LYS A 36 -4.50 9.34 8.86
CA LYS A 36 -4.04 10.07 10.04
C LYS A 36 -2.71 9.55 10.62
N TYR A 37 -2.30 8.34 10.24
CA TYR A 37 -1.03 7.75 10.65
C TYR A 37 0.14 8.09 9.70
N SER A 38 -0.12 8.91 8.67
CA SER A 38 0.91 9.35 7.74
C SER A 38 1.96 10.18 8.46
N VAL A 39 3.22 9.80 8.29
CA VAL A 39 4.38 10.61 8.68
C VAL A 39 4.88 11.36 7.45
N PRO A 40 5.33 12.62 7.57
CA PRO A 40 5.94 13.34 6.45
C PRO A 40 7.09 12.54 5.85
N ASP A 41 6.97 12.20 4.56
CA ASP A 41 8.05 11.51 3.85
C ASP A 41 9.14 12.49 3.41
N TYR A 42 10.37 11.98 3.37
CA TYR A 42 11.46 12.62 2.65
C TYR A 42 11.22 12.52 1.14
N ARG A 43 11.34 13.64 0.43
CA ARG A 43 11.21 13.69 -1.03
C ARG A 43 12.48 13.12 -1.67
N ILE A 44 12.49 11.81 -1.90
CA ILE A 44 13.55 11.14 -2.68
C ILE A 44 13.05 10.95 -4.12
N PRO A 45 13.70 11.53 -5.14
CA PRO A 45 13.35 11.31 -6.54
C PRO A 45 13.42 9.81 -6.90
N GLY A 46 12.35 9.26 -7.48
CA GLY A 46 12.27 7.85 -7.87
C GLY A 46 12.13 6.85 -6.70
N GLY A 47 12.07 7.32 -5.46
CA GLY A 47 11.90 6.46 -4.29
C GLY A 47 10.47 5.98 -4.07
N SER A 48 10.33 4.91 -3.28
CA SER A 48 9.02 4.44 -2.81
C SER A 48 8.36 5.49 -1.91
N LYS A 49 7.06 5.71 -2.11
CA LYS A 49 6.28 6.67 -1.32
C LYS A 49 5.71 5.98 -0.09
N GLY A 50 5.94 6.54 1.09
CA GLY A 50 5.46 6.02 2.38
C GLY A 50 6.51 5.28 3.20
N TRP A 51 7.80 5.35 2.86
CA TRP A 51 8.86 4.63 3.58
C TRP A 51 8.99 5.06 5.04
N ALA A 52 8.93 6.36 5.33
CA ALA A 52 8.99 6.85 6.71
C ALA A 52 7.76 6.39 7.50
N THR A 53 6.59 6.44 6.86
CA THR A 53 5.33 5.96 7.43
C THR A 53 5.40 4.45 7.70
N TYR A 54 5.94 3.65 6.77
CA TYR A 54 6.12 2.22 6.96
C TYR A 54 6.99 1.91 8.19
N GLN A 55 8.13 2.58 8.33
CA GLN A 55 9.02 2.36 9.48
C GLN A 55 8.32 2.71 10.80
N HIS A 56 7.55 3.80 10.82
CA HIS A 56 6.77 4.20 11.99
C HIS A 56 5.70 3.18 12.35
N LEU A 57 4.90 2.76 11.37
CA LEU A 57 3.81 1.80 11.58
C LEU A 57 4.32 0.41 11.92
N ARG A 58 5.45 -0.01 11.35
CA ARG A 58 6.11 -1.28 11.67
C ARG A 58 6.52 -1.33 13.14
N LYS A 59 7.07 -0.24 13.67
CA LYS A 59 7.37 -0.09 15.11
C LYS A 59 6.10 -0.07 15.98
N ALA A 60 5.02 0.48 15.47
CA ALA A 60 3.70 0.49 16.12
C ALA A 60 2.95 -0.86 16.03
N GLY A 61 3.57 -1.91 15.51
CA GLY A 61 3.00 -3.26 15.45
C GLY A 61 2.03 -3.50 14.28
N TRP A 62 2.09 -2.71 13.22
CA TRP A 62 1.25 -2.94 12.04
C TRP A 62 1.69 -4.18 11.26
N ASN A 63 0.70 -4.85 10.67
CA ASN A 63 0.88 -6.06 9.89
C ASN A 63 1.22 -5.71 8.44
N LEU A 64 2.40 -6.12 7.98
CA LEU A 64 2.78 -6.00 6.58
C LEU A 64 2.20 -7.16 5.78
N ILE A 65 1.26 -6.88 4.88
CA ILE A 65 0.66 -7.86 3.98
C ILE A 65 1.45 -7.87 2.67
N PRO A 66 1.85 -9.06 2.17
CA PRO A 66 2.50 -9.18 0.86
C PRO A 66 1.65 -8.61 -0.26
N THR A 67 2.26 -7.96 -1.24
CA THR A 67 1.58 -7.36 -2.41
C THR A 67 0.71 -8.38 -3.15
N ALA A 68 1.19 -9.62 -3.30
CA ALA A 68 0.43 -10.70 -3.93
C ALA A 68 -0.92 -10.97 -3.21
N GLN A 69 -0.89 -10.98 -1.88
CA GLN A 69 -2.08 -11.16 -1.05
C GLN A 69 -2.94 -9.88 -1.02
N ALA A 70 -2.33 -8.70 -1.09
CA ALA A 70 -3.09 -7.45 -1.18
C ALA A 70 -3.89 -7.35 -2.50
N ASN A 71 -3.32 -7.84 -3.60
CA ASN A 71 -3.97 -7.90 -4.91
C ASN A 71 -5.16 -8.86 -4.94
N SER A 72 -5.14 -9.97 -4.18
CA SER A 72 -6.32 -10.85 -4.09
C SER A 72 -7.49 -10.24 -3.33
N TYR A 73 -7.25 -9.20 -2.51
CA TYR A 73 -8.29 -8.46 -1.78
C TYR A 73 -8.81 -7.23 -2.53
N ALA A 74 -8.16 -6.82 -3.62
CA ALA A 74 -8.64 -5.71 -4.44
C ALA A 74 -9.77 -6.22 -5.35
N PRO A 75 -10.97 -5.59 -5.38
CA PRO A 75 -12.06 -5.98 -6.28
C PRO A 75 -11.76 -5.72 -7.78
N SER A 76 -10.50 -5.57 -8.18
CA SER A 76 -10.10 -5.11 -9.51
C SER A 76 -8.89 -5.86 -10.09
N ALA A 77 -8.41 -6.93 -9.44
CA ALA A 77 -7.37 -7.80 -10.01
C ALA A 77 -7.89 -8.74 -11.13
N GLU A 78 -9.19 -8.73 -11.43
CA GLU A 78 -9.77 -9.52 -12.52
C GLU A 78 -9.50 -8.93 -13.92
N ILE A 79 -9.02 -7.68 -14.02
CA ILE A 79 -8.84 -6.99 -15.32
C ILE A 79 -7.39 -7.01 -15.85
N MET A 80 -6.38 -7.29 -15.02
CA MET A 80 -4.98 -7.31 -15.49
C MET A 80 -4.51 -8.69 -15.98
N ALA A 81 -5.22 -9.78 -15.66
CA ALA A 81 -4.84 -11.14 -16.07
C ALA A 81 -5.32 -11.53 -17.49
N LYS A 82 -6.10 -10.69 -18.18
CA LYS A 82 -6.69 -10.99 -19.50
C LYS A 82 -6.00 -10.35 -20.71
N ARG A 83 -4.75 -9.87 -20.59
CA ARG A 83 -3.99 -9.32 -21.75
C ARG A 83 -2.66 -10.04 -22.03
N ALA A 84 -2.62 -11.35 -21.80
CA ALA A 84 -1.48 -12.20 -22.16
C ALA A 84 -1.90 -13.56 -22.76
N ALA A 85 -2.96 -13.57 -23.58
CA ALA A 85 -3.33 -14.70 -24.43
C ALA A 85 -3.61 -14.20 -25.84
#